data_AF-A0A4Q2X4D6-F1
#
_entry.id   AF-A0A4Q2X4D6-F1
#
_cell.length_a   1.000
_cell.length_b   1.000
_cell.length_c   1.000
_cell.angle_alpha   90.00
_cell.angle_beta   90.00
_cell.angle_gamma   90.00
#
_symmetry.space_group_name_H-M   'P 1'
#
loop_
_entity.id
_entity.type
_entity.pdbx_description
1 polymer ?
#
loop_
_entity_poly.entity_id
_entity_poly.type
_entity_poly.pdbx_seq_one_letter_code
_entity_poly.pdbx_strand_id
1 'polypeptide(L)'
;MIDSMGSEEIYFTSSRFQIEEGEEEDTNPGRYGKQLGIWLCECLKSRGYPEAEVFPEDWGWCVMCNSKPFMLWIGCGSMLSDEVMKSTSSNPPSIEKIVWTAFPRTEIPFYDFRALVLKLIGKIQMEPARQKLLDDLWEILSAASDIHFVDRPV
;
A
#
# COMPACT_ATOMS: atom_id res chain seq x y z
N MET A 1 24.22 2.06 0.68
CA MET A 1 23.62 0.90 1.37
C MET A 1 22.27 1.35 1.87
N ILE A 2 21.21 0.97 1.16
CA ILE A 2 19.83 1.17 1.62
C ILE A 2 19.66 0.15 2.74
N ASP A 3 19.44 0.65 3.95
CA ASP A 3 19.20 -0.19 5.13
C ASP A 3 17.85 -0.89 4.90
N SER A 4 17.89 -2.18 4.54
CA SER A 4 16.70 -3.01 4.37
C SER A 4 16.20 -3.43 5.75
N MET A 5 15.64 -2.48 6.49
CA MET A 5 14.88 -2.75 7.72
C MET A 5 13.51 -3.29 7.31
N GLY A 6 13.39 -4.61 7.21
CA GLY A 6 12.14 -5.38 7.16
C GLY A 6 11.08 -4.87 6.18
N SER A 7 11.18 -5.31 4.92
CA SER A 7 10.13 -5.18 3.89
C SER A 7 8.92 -6.07 4.25
N GLU A 8 8.17 -5.75 5.30
CA GLU A 8 6.93 -6.47 5.60
C GLU A 8 5.82 -5.97 4.67
N GLU A 9 5.95 -6.39 3.41
CA GLU A 9 4.87 -6.40 2.46
C GLU A 9 3.98 -7.60 2.78
N ILE A 10 2.68 -7.35 2.93
CA ILE A 10 1.69 -8.36 3.23
C ILE A 10 1.05 -8.77 1.92
N TYR A 11 0.98 -10.07 1.66
CA TYR A 11 0.36 -10.62 0.46
C TYR A 11 -0.87 -11.44 0.85
N PHE A 12 -1.96 -11.28 0.11
CA PHE A 12 -3.21 -11.98 0.40
C PHE A 12 -4.08 -12.10 -0.85
N THR A 13 -5.01 -13.05 -0.84
CA THR A 13 -6.13 -13.10 -1.78
C THR A 13 -7.41 -12.65 -1.07
N SER A 14 -8.34 -12.07 -1.83
CA SER A 14 -9.65 -11.69 -1.32
C SER A 14 -10.63 -11.51 -2.47
N SER A 15 -11.88 -11.97 -2.28
CA SER A 15 -12.99 -11.70 -3.20
C SER A 15 -13.62 -10.32 -3.00
N ARG A 16 -13.20 -9.58 -1.96
CA ARG A 16 -13.72 -8.25 -1.63
C ARG A 16 -13.45 -7.22 -2.70
N PHE A 17 -12.26 -7.26 -3.27
CA PHE A 17 -11.76 -6.22 -4.16
C PHE A 17 -12.00 -6.63 -5.60
N GLN A 18 -12.45 -5.70 -6.41
CA GLN A 18 -12.57 -5.85 -7.85
C GLN A 18 -11.68 -4.81 -8.53
N ILE A 19 -11.27 -5.11 -9.77
CA ILE A 19 -10.63 -4.12 -10.63
C ILE A 19 -11.72 -3.20 -11.16
N GLU A 20 -11.54 -1.90 -10.98
CA GLU A 20 -12.45 -0.92 -11.57
C GLU A 20 -12.12 -0.70 -13.06
N GLU A 21 -13.17 -0.53 -13.87
CA GLU A 21 -13.00 -0.16 -15.28
C GLU A 21 -12.26 1.17 -15.39
N GLY A 22 -11.20 1.22 -16.19
CA GLY A 22 -10.37 2.41 -16.36
C GLY A 22 -9.42 2.74 -15.21
N GLU A 23 -9.31 1.90 -14.17
CA GLU A 23 -8.39 2.15 -13.04
C GLU A 23 -6.94 2.36 -13.47
N GLU A 24 -6.54 1.64 -14.53
CA GLU A 24 -5.19 1.69 -15.11
C GLU A 24 -4.90 3.00 -15.87
N GLU A 25 -5.89 3.86 -16.10
CA GLU A 25 -5.70 5.18 -16.71
C GLU A 25 -5.00 6.15 -15.76
N ASP A 26 -5.23 5.98 -14.46
CA ASP A 26 -4.60 6.75 -13.40
C ASP A 26 -3.27 6.11 -12.93
N THR A 27 -3.09 4.81 -13.17
CA THR A 27 -1.90 4.04 -12.79
C THR A 27 -1.13 3.56 -14.04
N ASN A 28 -0.33 2.49 -13.93
CA ASN A 28 0.27 1.81 -15.07
C ASN A 28 -0.50 0.51 -15.40
N PRO A 29 -0.41 0.01 -16.65
CA PRO A 29 -1.05 -1.25 -17.02
C PRO A 29 -0.73 -2.40 -16.07
N GLY A 30 -1.77 -3.12 -15.63
CA GLY A 30 -1.63 -4.22 -14.66
C GLY A 30 -1.28 -3.81 -13.23
N ARG A 31 -1.40 -2.52 -12.88
CA ARG A 31 -1.23 -1.98 -11.51
C ARG A 31 -2.57 -1.62 -10.92
N TYR A 32 -3.19 -2.60 -10.27
CA TYR A 32 -4.47 -2.46 -9.59
C TYR A 32 -4.29 -2.27 -8.09
N GLY A 33 -5.34 -1.82 -7.42
CA GLY A 33 -5.37 -1.66 -5.96
C GLY A 33 -6.35 -0.61 -5.45
N LYS A 34 -7.16 0.02 -6.31
CA LYS A 34 -8.02 1.15 -5.94
C LYS A 34 -9.01 0.80 -4.84
N GLN A 35 -9.79 -0.27 -5.02
CA GLN A 35 -10.76 -0.69 -4.00
C GLN A 35 -10.08 -1.08 -2.69
N LEU A 36 -8.90 -1.70 -2.76
CA LEU A 36 -8.09 -2.00 -1.58
C LEU A 36 -7.65 -0.71 -0.87
N GLY A 37 -7.16 0.27 -1.62
CA GLY A 37 -6.74 1.58 -1.09
C GLY A 37 -7.89 2.36 -0.46
N ILE A 38 -9.04 2.42 -1.13
CA ILE A 38 -10.26 3.06 -0.60
C ILE A 38 -10.70 2.41 0.70
N TRP A 39 -10.81 1.08 0.71
CA TRP A 39 -11.22 0.33 1.90
C TRP A 39 -10.24 0.52 3.07
N LEU A 40 -8.92 0.39 2.83
CA LEU A 40 -7.92 0.63 3.85
C LEU A 40 -7.95 2.06 4.37
N CYS A 41 -8.15 3.06 3.49
CA CYS A 41 -8.28 4.46 3.87
C CYS A 41 -9.43 4.68 4.87
N GLU A 42 -10.61 4.10 4.62
CA GLU A 42 -11.74 4.17 5.54
C GLU A 42 -11.44 3.50 6.88
N CYS A 43 -10.84 2.30 6.86
CA CYS A 43 -10.43 1.61 8.09
C CYS A 43 -9.40 2.43 8.89
N LEU A 44 -8.41 3.03 8.23
CA LEU A 44 -7.37 3.83 8.87
C LEU A 44 -7.93 5.14 9.46
N LYS A 45 -8.87 5.81 8.78
CA LYS A 45 -9.59 6.97 9.33
C LYS A 45 -10.22 6.64 10.68
N SER A 46 -10.85 5.47 10.78
CA SER A 46 -11.46 5.00 12.04
C SER A 46 -10.45 4.68 13.15
N ARG A 47 -9.18 4.43 12.79
CA ARG A 47 -8.07 4.07 13.70
C ARG A 47 -7.15 5.24 14.07
N GLY A 48 -7.56 6.47 13.76
CA GLY A 48 -6.83 7.67 14.15
C GLY A 48 -5.91 8.24 13.08
N TYR A 49 -6.15 7.91 11.80
CA TYR A 49 -5.52 8.56 10.64
C TYR A 49 -6.57 9.41 9.89
N PRO A 50 -7.09 10.51 10.49
CA PRO A 50 -8.23 11.26 9.93
C PRO A 50 -7.91 11.92 8.58
N GLU A 51 -6.64 12.23 8.33
CA GLU A 51 -6.14 12.82 7.09
C GLU A 51 -5.82 11.79 6.01
N ALA A 52 -6.20 10.51 6.20
CA ALA A 52 -5.89 9.49 5.21
C ALA A 52 -6.56 9.80 3.86
N GLU A 53 -5.79 9.74 2.78
CA GLU A 53 -6.26 10.01 1.42
C GLU A 53 -5.65 9.02 0.43
N VAL A 54 -6.35 8.78 -0.68
CA VAL A 54 -5.98 7.76 -1.68
C VAL A 54 -5.50 8.45 -2.94
N PHE A 55 -4.32 8.06 -3.42
CA PHE A 55 -3.67 8.62 -4.61
C PHE A 55 -3.26 7.49 -5.56
N PRO A 56 -3.41 7.67 -6.88
CA PRO A 56 -2.85 6.73 -7.84
C PRO A 56 -1.33 6.92 -7.95
N GLU A 57 -0.62 5.82 -8.18
CA GLU A 57 0.84 5.76 -8.35
C GLU A 57 1.20 4.83 -9.52
N ASP A 58 2.42 4.97 -10.03
CA ASP A 58 2.90 4.19 -11.17
C ASP A 58 3.08 2.68 -10.86
N TRP A 59 2.94 2.28 -9.60
CA TRP A 59 2.98 0.91 -9.11
C TRP A 59 1.64 0.41 -8.51
N GLY A 60 0.61 1.25 -8.40
CA GLY A 60 -0.66 0.90 -7.75
C GLY A 60 -1.32 2.12 -7.10
N TRP A 61 -1.76 1.97 -5.85
CA TRP A 61 -2.45 3.03 -5.11
C TRP A 61 -1.80 3.28 -3.76
N CYS A 62 -1.63 4.55 -3.42
CA CYS A 62 -1.07 5.01 -2.15
C CYS A 62 -2.18 5.51 -1.22
N VAL A 63 -2.23 4.98 0.00
CA VAL A 63 -3.03 5.54 1.09
C VAL A 63 -2.12 6.39 1.96
N MET A 64 -2.09 7.70 1.68
CA MET A 64 -1.30 8.67 2.44
C MET A 64 -1.96 8.91 3.79
N CYS A 65 -1.33 8.47 4.88
CA CYS A 65 -1.89 8.58 6.24
C CYS A 65 -1.46 9.88 6.95
N ASN A 66 -0.30 10.41 6.60
CA ASN A 66 0.23 11.69 7.06
C ASN A 66 1.33 12.17 6.10
N SER A 67 1.44 13.47 5.85
CA SER A 67 2.48 14.05 4.97
C SER A 67 3.54 14.89 5.71
N LYS A 68 3.39 15.13 7.03
CA LYS A 68 4.30 15.97 7.81
C LYS A 68 4.58 15.42 9.21
N PRO A 69 5.82 15.53 9.73
CA PRO A 69 7.01 16.10 9.09
C PRO A 69 7.71 15.12 8.14
N PHE A 70 7.13 13.95 7.90
CA PHE A 70 7.53 12.95 6.91
C PHE A 70 6.25 12.33 6.34
N MET A 71 6.36 11.70 5.18
CA MET A 71 5.27 10.94 4.59
C MET A 71 5.15 9.59 5.27
N LEU A 72 3.96 9.22 5.69
CA LEU A 72 3.58 7.94 6.27
C LEU A 72 2.41 7.42 5.45
N TRP A 73 2.58 6.27 4.80
CA TRP A 73 1.61 5.80 3.81
C TRP A 73 1.60 4.28 3.68
N ILE A 74 0.52 3.74 3.10
CA ILE A 74 0.40 2.33 2.73
C ILE A 74 0.33 2.22 1.21
N GLY A 75 1.24 1.43 0.62
CA GLY A 75 1.12 1.02 -0.76
C GLY A 75 0.13 -0.13 -0.89
N CYS A 76 -0.80 -0.02 -1.83
CA CYS A 76 -1.84 -0.99 -2.15
C CYS A 76 -1.68 -1.38 -3.62
N GLY A 77 -1.44 -2.66 -3.89
CA GLY A 77 -1.09 -3.13 -5.23
C GLY A 77 -1.62 -4.52 -5.56
N SER A 78 -1.44 -4.91 -6.82
CA SER A 78 -1.67 -6.26 -7.31
C SER A 78 -0.36 -6.90 -7.80
N MET A 79 -0.16 -8.16 -7.44
CA MET A 79 0.87 -9.04 -7.98
C MET A 79 0.22 -9.97 -9.00
N LEU A 80 0.62 -9.81 -10.27
CA LEU A 80 0.16 -10.62 -11.39
C LEU A 80 1.33 -11.43 -11.92
N SER A 81 1.09 -12.69 -12.30
CA SER A 81 2.11 -13.47 -13.01
C SER A 81 2.34 -12.93 -14.42
N ASP A 82 3.51 -13.19 -14.99
CA ASP A 82 3.84 -12.82 -16.38
C ASP A 82 2.82 -13.37 -17.40
N GLU A 83 2.28 -14.57 -17.15
CA GLU A 83 1.24 -15.17 -17.98
C GLU A 83 -0.07 -14.38 -17.92
N VAL A 84 -0.42 -13.89 -16.74
CA VAL A 84 -1.60 -13.05 -16.54
C VAL A 84 -1.38 -11.70 -17.21
N MET A 85 -0.26 -11.02 -16.98
CA MET A 85 0.05 -9.73 -17.61
C MET A 85 0.06 -9.78 -19.14
N LYS A 86 0.49 -10.90 -19.75
CA LYS A 86 0.46 -11.07 -21.21
C LYS A 86 -0.94 -11.32 -21.77
N SER A 87 -1.86 -11.83 -20.95
CA SER A 87 -3.23 -12.12 -21.38
C SER A 87 -4.20 -10.96 -21.10
N THR A 88 -3.83 -10.00 -20.26
CA THR A 88 -4.66 -8.84 -19.91
C THR A 88 -4.68 -7.72 -20.94
N SER A 89 -3.99 -7.87 -22.07
CA SER A 89 -3.96 -6.87 -23.15
C SER A 89 -5.32 -6.57 -23.80
N SER A 90 -6.37 -7.32 -23.43
CA SER A 90 -7.74 -7.13 -23.95
C SER A 90 -8.85 -7.21 -22.91
N ASN A 91 -8.62 -7.71 -21.70
CA ASN A 91 -9.58 -7.72 -20.57
C ASN A 91 -8.82 -7.79 -19.23
N PRO A 92 -9.34 -7.21 -18.13
CA PRO A 92 -8.74 -7.39 -16.82
C PRO A 92 -8.74 -8.87 -16.39
N PRO A 93 -7.77 -9.28 -15.55
CA PRO A 93 -7.68 -10.66 -15.09
C PRO A 93 -8.85 -11.00 -14.16
N SER A 94 -9.20 -12.29 -14.10
CA SER A 94 -10.20 -12.76 -13.14
C SER A 94 -9.66 -12.61 -11.71
N ILE A 95 -10.53 -12.24 -10.77
CA ILE A 95 -10.16 -11.90 -9.40
C ILE A 95 -9.44 -13.03 -8.67
N GLU A 96 -9.73 -14.29 -9.02
CA GLU A 96 -9.12 -15.47 -8.40
C GLU A 96 -7.63 -15.61 -8.72
N LYS A 97 -7.13 -14.88 -9.72
CA LYS A 97 -5.72 -14.88 -10.14
C LYS A 97 -4.92 -13.72 -9.53
N ILE A 98 -5.56 -12.85 -8.76
CA ILE A 98 -4.93 -11.66 -8.20
C ILE A 98 -4.46 -11.96 -6.79
N VAL A 99 -3.16 -11.75 -6.55
CA VAL A 99 -2.63 -11.61 -5.20
C VAL A 99 -2.52 -10.11 -4.92
N TRP A 100 -3.21 -9.65 -3.90
CA TRP A 100 -3.13 -8.28 -3.43
C TRP A 100 -1.91 -8.10 -2.53
N THR A 101 -1.35 -6.90 -2.53
CA THR A 101 -0.27 -6.52 -1.61
C THR A 101 -0.59 -5.22 -0.90
N ALA A 102 -0.26 -5.16 0.38
CA ALA A 102 -0.30 -3.95 1.20
C ALA A 102 0.99 -3.79 1.99
N PHE A 103 1.58 -2.59 2.02
CA PHE A 103 2.84 -2.37 2.73
C PHE A 103 2.98 -0.95 3.27
N PRO A 104 3.35 -0.77 4.55
CA PRO A 104 3.59 0.55 5.10
C PRO A 104 4.97 1.07 4.71
N ARG A 105 5.07 2.37 4.49
CA ARG A 105 6.32 3.10 4.24
C ARG A 105 6.35 4.41 5.00
N THR A 106 7.57 4.86 5.23
CA THR A 106 7.84 6.23 5.69
C THR A 106 8.92 6.83 4.82
N GLU A 107 8.74 8.08 4.42
CA GLU A 107 9.65 8.76 3.52
C GLU A 107 9.82 10.21 3.92
N ILE A 108 11.06 10.70 3.81
CA ILE A 108 11.33 12.13 3.86
C ILE A 108 11.61 12.56 2.42
N PRO A 109 10.82 13.46 1.84
CA PRO A 109 11.12 13.99 0.51
C PRO A 109 12.55 14.54 0.49
N PHE A 110 13.31 14.21 -0.56
CA PHE A 110 14.74 14.55 -0.63
C PHE A 110 15.03 16.05 -0.53
N TYR A 111 14.04 16.90 -0.84
CA TYR A 111 14.11 18.36 -0.76
C TYR A 111 13.77 18.93 0.62
N ASP A 112 13.26 18.15 1.57
CA ASP A 112 12.92 18.62 2.92
C ASP A 112 14.14 18.56 3.87
N PHE A 113 15.07 19.50 3.66
CA PHE A 113 16.26 19.66 4.50
C PHE A 113 15.93 19.85 5.99
N ARG A 114 14.78 20.45 6.31
CA ARG A 114 14.36 20.65 7.69
C ARG A 114 14.01 19.31 8.34
N ALA A 115 13.21 18.47 7.68
CA ALA A 115 12.89 17.14 8.16
C ALA A 115 14.15 16.27 8.30
N LEU A 116 15.10 16.38 7.36
CA LEU A 116 16.40 15.71 7.45
C LEU A 116 17.19 16.13 8.70
N VAL A 117 17.30 17.44 8.97
CA VAL A 117 17.96 17.94 10.20
C VAL A 117 17.24 17.45 11.45
N LEU A 118 15.90 17.54 11.49
CA LEU A 118 15.10 17.09 12.63
C LEU A 118 15.24 15.58 12.89
N LYS A 119 15.38 14.76 11.84
CA LYS A 119 15.71 13.33 11.94
C LYS A 119 17.10 13.11 12.54
N LEU A 120 18.12 13.83 12.07
CA LEU A 120 19.49 13.68 12.56
C LEU A 120 19.64 14.00 14.06
N ILE A 121 18.87 14.95 14.57
CA ILE A 121 18.86 15.30 16.01
C ILE A 121 17.83 14.49 16.82
N GLY A 122 17.22 13.46 16.23
CA GLY A 122 16.30 12.54 16.91
C GLY A 122 14.90 13.09 17.21
N LYS A 123 14.53 14.25 16.65
CA LYS A 123 13.19 14.85 16.81
C LYS A 123 12.13 14.24 15.90
N ILE A 124 12.53 13.50 14.87
CA ILE A 124 11.64 12.71 14.02
C ILE A 124 12.02 11.24 14.17
N GLN A 125 11.05 10.42 14.57
CA GLN A 125 11.20 8.97 14.69
C GLN A 125 10.24 8.30 13.70
N MET A 126 10.79 7.81 12.60
CA MET A 126 10.01 7.19 11.53
C MET A 126 9.64 5.73 11.84
N GLU A 127 10.57 4.96 12.41
CA GLU A 127 10.35 3.53 12.67
C GLU A 127 9.19 3.23 13.61
N PRO A 128 9.00 3.92 14.76
CA PRO A 128 7.83 3.68 15.59
C PRO A 128 6.51 4.00 14.87
N ALA A 129 6.50 5.04 14.03
CA ALA A 129 5.31 5.39 13.25
C ALA A 129 5.02 4.35 12.15
N ARG A 130 6.05 3.87 11.47
CA ARG A 130 5.95 2.78 10.48
C ARG A 130 5.47 1.49 11.13
N GLN A 131 6.04 1.12 12.28
CA GLN A 131 5.67 -0.09 13.01
C GLN A 131 4.22 -0.02 13.49
N LYS A 132 3.80 1.11 14.07
CA LYS A 132 2.39 1.29 14.45
C LYS A 132 1.46 1.11 13.24
N LEU A 133 1.81 1.69 12.09
CA LEU A 133 1.00 1.54 10.87
C LEU A 133 0.95 0.10 10.37
N LEU A 134 2.06 -0.64 10.50
CA LEU A 134 2.13 -2.06 10.19
C LEU A 134 1.24 -2.90 11.12
N ASP A 135 1.28 -2.63 12.42
CA ASP A 135 0.44 -3.30 13.41
C ASP A 135 -1.05 -3.03 13.12
N ASP A 136 -1.42 -1.77 12.85
CA ASP A 136 -2.78 -1.40 12.44
C ASP A 136 -3.21 -2.10 11.15
N LEU A 137 -2.34 -2.16 10.15
CA LEU A 137 -2.60 -2.84 8.89
C LEU A 137 -2.84 -4.34 9.10
N TRP A 138 -2.00 -5.01 9.89
CA TRP A 138 -2.17 -6.42 10.23
C TRP A 138 -3.49 -6.69 10.94
N GLU A 139 -3.87 -5.84 11.90
CA GLU A 139 -5.15 -5.98 12.59
C GLU A 139 -6.35 -5.76 11.67
N ILE A 140 -6.29 -4.76 10.77
CA ILE A 140 -7.34 -4.51 9.77
C ILE A 140 -7.51 -5.71 8.86
N LEU A 141 -6.41 -6.21 8.28
CA LEU A 141 -6.44 -7.32 7.35
C LEU A 141 -6.88 -8.62 8.03
N SER A 142 -6.38 -8.90 9.24
CA SER A 142 -6.69 -10.13 9.97
C SER A 142 -8.11 -10.17 10.53
N ALA A 143 -8.76 -9.01 10.70
CA ALA A 143 -10.16 -8.94 11.14
C ALA A 143 -11.16 -9.23 10.00
N ALA A 144 -10.72 -9.19 8.75
CA ALA A 144 -11.56 -9.44 7.59
C ALA A 144 -11.61 -10.95 7.25
N SER A 145 -12.78 -11.57 7.36
CA SER A 145 -12.94 -13.02 7.15
C SER A 145 -12.75 -13.48 5.71
N ASP A 146 -12.78 -12.54 4.76
CA ASP A 146 -12.60 -12.72 3.32
C ASP A 146 -11.17 -12.43 2.86
N ILE A 147 -10.22 -12.26 3.79
CA ILE A 147 -8.80 -12.11 3.50
C ILE A 147 -8.07 -13.42 3.83
N HIS A 148 -7.32 -13.93 2.86
CA HIS A 148 -6.51 -15.13 3.00
C HIS A 148 -5.04 -14.79 2.72
N PHE A 149 -4.22 -14.79 3.77
CA PHE A 149 -2.79 -14.52 3.64
C PHE A 149 -2.09 -15.59 2.82
N VAL A 150 -1.18 -15.17 1.96
CA VAL A 150 -0.36 -16.03 1.12
C VAL A 150 1.10 -15.59 1.18
N ASP A 151 2.00 -16.49 0.81
CA ASP A 151 3.40 -16.12 0.63
C ASP A 151 3.55 -15.18 -0.58
N ARG A 152 4.67 -14.44 -0.60
CA ARG A 152 5.03 -13.62 -1.75
C ARG A 152 5.03 -14.48 -3.02
N PRO A 153 4.27 -14.12 -4.07
CA PRO A 153 4.33 -14.82 -5.34
C PRO A 153 5.73 -14.67 -5.95
N VAL A 154 6.28 -15.78 -6.46
CA VAL A 154 7.61 -15.88 -7.09
C VAL A 154 7.52 -15.56 -8.58
#